data_AF-A0A938WZ16-F1
#
_entry.id   AF-A0A938WZ16-F1
#
_cell.length_a   1.000
_cell.length_b   1.000
_cell.length_c   1.000
_cell.angle_alpha   90.00
_cell.angle_beta   90.00
_cell.angle_gamma   90.00
#
_symmetry.space_group_name_H-M   'P 1'
#
loop_
_entity.id
_entity.type
_entity.pdbx_description
1 polymer ?
#
loop_
_entity_poly.entity_id
_entity_poly.type
_entity_poly.pdbx_seq_one_letter_code
_entity_poly.pdbx_strand_id
1 'polypeptide(L)'
;MADNQPSHTPNRDDLNRLNKAHNRTVKQARRELQKIWDSVMVRYYDDPAAQRDALLELVSALAGKYADVDGVAAAEWYETMRLKWFDDDFEVSVGYDDATRWIREGIRTQAGALWGDDPDKLRRYMMASMERWVKQGGRDTITRNVERDPRKPRFARVPQGPTCGWCIMLASRGWVYSSAEAAGELRKYHNDCNCEIVPSWGKDKPIVEGYDPDDLYQRYLKCRETVEDGLESRYPDERIMVVDRKTRERRWENLNEFTARMIAREMDWRDHRWLYDGTEPDITFATEELREETERARPQEIRTAERLRKHGIVPAFQLDYAMVSDPDTGDTERVGLADWARGIEIKTVGTSKSFRTVDGYLGSASHKRDCTRLIIDNSESVNMSDEQLAEYVRRSRRFHDGMVYVLTKDQRLIRMK
;
A
#
# COMPACT_ATOMS: atom_id res chain seq x y z
N MET A 1 22.82 -20.92 -28.24
CA MET A 1 23.38 -19.68 -27.68
C MET A 1 22.39 -18.58 -28.03
N ALA A 2 21.52 -18.21 -27.08
CA ALA A 2 20.55 -17.15 -27.30
C ALA A 2 21.31 -15.81 -27.31
N ASP A 3 21.16 -15.09 -28.40
CA ASP A 3 21.86 -13.84 -28.69
C ASP A 3 21.53 -12.82 -27.58
N ASN A 4 22.53 -12.47 -26.79
CA ASN A 4 22.43 -11.54 -25.66
C ASN A 4 22.42 -10.11 -26.21
N GLN A 5 21.34 -9.74 -26.91
CA GLN A 5 21.11 -8.33 -27.21
C GLN A 5 21.00 -7.59 -25.87
N PRO A 6 21.77 -6.51 -25.66
CA PRO A 6 21.64 -5.74 -24.44
C PRO A 6 20.20 -5.25 -24.34
N SER A 7 19.53 -5.60 -23.25
CA SER A 7 18.28 -4.94 -22.87
C SER A 7 18.59 -3.44 -22.89
N HIS A 8 18.11 -2.68 -23.89
CA HIS A 8 18.22 -1.22 -23.92
C HIS A 8 17.29 -0.66 -22.84
N THR A 9 17.65 -0.93 -21.58
CA THR A 9 16.86 -0.75 -20.38
C THR A 9 17.84 -0.42 -19.26
N PRO A 10 17.59 0.65 -18.49
CA PRO A 10 18.42 0.99 -17.34
C PRO A 10 18.52 -0.17 -16.35
N ASN A 11 19.72 -0.44 -15.85
CA ASN A 11 19.91 -1.51 -14.85
C ASN A 11 19.58 -1.00 -13.44
N ARG A 12 19.67 -1.88 -12.43
CA ARG A 12 19.32 -1.52 -11.04
C ARG A 12 20.21 -0.40 -10.48
N ASP A 13 21.48 -0.35 -10.83
CA ASP A 13 22.39 0.72 -10.39
C ASP A 13 22.02 2.08 -10.99
N ASP A 14 21.59 2.10 -12.25
CA ASP A 14 21.10 3.32 -12.89
C ASP A 14 19.85 3.86 -12.17
N LEU A 15 18.93 2.97 -11.79
CA LEU A 15 17.73 3.33 -11.03
C LEU A 15 18.06 3.79 -9.61
N ASN A 16 19.02 3.13 -8.95
CA ASN A 16 19.47 3.52 -7.62
C ASN A 16 20.06 4.94 -7.60
N ARG A 17 20.75 5.36 -8.67
CA ARG A 17 21.26 6.74 -8.81
C ARG A 17 20.14 7.75 -8.93
N LEU A 18 19.13 7.47 -9.76
CA LEU A 18 17.95 8.32 -9.92
C LEU A 18 17.17 8.45 -8.60
N ASN A 19 16.83 7.32 -7.97
CA ASN A 19 16.13 7.29 -6.68
C ASN A 19 16.91 8.03 -5.58
N LYS A 20 18.26 7.93 -5.56
CA LYS A 20 19.10 8.71 -4.64
C LYS A 20 19.07 10.21 -4.92
N ALA A 21 18.94 10.64 -6.18
CA ALA A 21 18.74 12.05 -6.50
C ALA A 21 17.37 12.51 -5.96
N HIS A 22 16.29 11.80 -6.31
CA HIS A 22 14.94 12.09 -5.83
C HIS A 22 14.85 12.19 -4.30
N ASN A 23 15.38 11.21 -3.58
CA ASN A 23 15.31 11.18 -2.12
C ASN A 23 16.12 12.31 -1.46
N ARG A 24 17.21 12.78 -2.10
CA ARG A 24 17.95 13.97 -1.62
C ARG A 24 17.12 15.24 -1.77
N THR A 25 16.47 15.42 -2.93
CA THR A 25 15.57 16.55 -3.22
C THR A 25 14.41 16.58 -2.23
N VAL A 26 13.73 15.43 -2.02
CA VAL A 26 12.64 15.29 -1.05
C VAL A 26 13.09 15.61 0.38
N LYS A 27 14.27 15.12 0.80
CA LYS A 27 14.80 15.38 2.14
C LYS A 27 15.06 16.88 2.37
N GLN A 28 15.52 17.60 1.37
CA GLN A 28 15.71 19.05 1.46
C GLN A 28 14.36 19.79 1.50
N ALA A 29 13.41 19.41 0.64
CA ALA A 29 12.06 19.98 0.63
C ALA A 29 11.35 19.79 1.98
N ARG A 30 11.39 18.59 2.58
CA ARG A 30 10.81 18.32 3.91
C ARG A 30 11.44 19.17 5.01
N ARG A 31 12.75 19.40 4.96
CA ARG A 31 13.46 20.28 5.92
C ARG A 31 13.04 21.75 5.78
N GLU A 32 12.90 22.25 4.56
CA GLU A 32 12.40 23.61 4.33
C GLU A 32 10.93 23.75 4.72
N LEU A 33 10.10 22.73 4.44
CA LEU A 33 8.70 22.70 4.86
C LEU A 33 8.56 22.80 6.39
N GLN A 34 9.41 22.11 7.16
CA GLN A 34 9.39 22.24 8.64
C GLN A 34 9.65 23.69 9.06
N LYS A 35 10.64 24.35 8.47
CA LYS A 35 10.96 25.74 8.79
C LYS A 35 9.84 26.70 8.41
N ILE A 36 9.19 26.48 7.25
CA ILE A 36 8.02 27.25 6.82
C ILE A 36 6.89 27.08 7.83
N TRP A 37 6.60 25.83 8.23
CA TRP A 37 5.58 25.54 9.24
C TRP A 37 5.86 26.30 10.53
N ASP A 38 7.05 26.13 11.13
CA ASP A 38 7.40 26.75 12.40
C ASP A 38 7.30 28.29 12.31
N SER A 39 7.77 28.87 11.20
CA SER A 39 7.74 30.32 10.98
C SER A 39 6.30 30.86 10.81
N VAL A 40 5.45 30.14 10.08
CA VAL A 40 4.05 30.53 9.85
C VAL A 40 3.25 30.45 11.15
N MET A 41 3.40 29.36 11.91
CA MET A 41 2.67 29.17 13.17
C MET A 41 3.05 30.24 14.20
N VAL A 42 4.31 30.67 14.24
CA VAL A 42 4.77 31.76 15.13
C VAL A 42 4.31 33.13 14.63
N ARG A 43 4.45 33.41 13.33
CA ARG A 43 4.15 34.73 12.76
C ARG A 43 2.66 35.07 12.79
N TYR A 44 1.82 34.07 12.54
CA TYR A 44 0.35 34.20 12.50
C TYR A 44 -0.27 33.47 13.68
N TYR A 45 0.35 33.61 14.85
CA TYR A 45 -0.15 33.00 16.08
C TYR A 45 -1.62 33.40 16.32
N ASP A 46 -2.44 32.42 16.66
CA ASP A 46 -3.89 32.57 16.88
C ASP A 46 -4.68 33.15 15.69
N ASP A 47 -4.13 33.05 14.47
CA ASP A 47 -4.84 33.39 13.23
C ASP A 47 -4.82 32.21 12.23
N PRO A 48 -5.71 31.21 12.42
CA PRO A 48 -5.81 30.05 11.53
C PRO A 48 -6.09 30.41 10.05
N ALA A 49 -6.77 31.54 9.80
CA ALA A 49 -7.06 31.98 8.44
C ALA A 49 -5.79 32.47 7.73
N ALA A 50 -5.00 33.33 8.39
CA ALA A 50 -3.73 33.78 7.85
C ALA A 50 -2.69 32.66 7.76
N GLN A 51 -2.67 31.73 8.74
CA GLN A 51 -1.84 30.52 8.67
C GLN A 51 -2.15 29.69 7.42
N ARG A 52 -3.45 29.41 7.16
CA ARG A 52 -3.89 28.68 5.96
C ARG A 52 -3.41 29.37 4.68
N ASP A 53 -3.64 30.68 4.57
CA ASP A 53 -3.35 31.42 3.33
C ASP A 53 -1.84 31.49 3.07
N ALA A 54 -1.04 31.72 4.11
CA ALA A 54 0.42 31.65 4.01
C ALA A 54 0.92 30.25 3.61
N LEU A 55 0.37 29.18 4.21
CA LEU A 55 0.75 27.81 3.85
C LEU A 55 0.37 27.46 2.41
N LEU A 56 -0.80 27.91 1.94
CA LEU A 56 -1.24 27.68 0.56
C LEU A 56 -0.26 28.27 -0.47
N GLU A 57 0.29 29.44 -0.19
CA GLU A 57 1.26 30.09 -1.07
C GLU A 57 2.65 29.45 -0.94
N LEU A 58 3.20 29.44 0.27
CA LEU A 58 4.59 29.07 0.53
C LEU A 58 4.86 27.59 0.24
N VAL A 59 3.94 26.70 0.62
CA VAL A 59 4.13 25.25 0.41
C VAL A 59 3.97 24.89 -1.07
N SER A 60 3.08 25.58 -1.79
CA SER A 60 2.93 25.38 -3.24
C SER A 60 4.18 25.84 -4.00
N ALA A 61 4.73 27.01 -3.64
CA ALA A 61 5.96 27.51 -4.23
C ALA A 61 7.16 26.59 -3.91
N LEU A 62 7.25 26.12 -2.66
CA LEU A 62 8.29 25.17 -2.24
C LEU A 62 8.22 23.86 -3.04
N ALA A 63 7.03 23.29 -3.16
CA ALA A 63 6.82 22.05 -3.90
C ALA A 63 7.17 22.21 -5.38
N GLY A 64 6.76 23.32 -6.01
CA GLY A 64 7.13 23.63 -7.40
C GLY A 64 8.65 23.75 -7.59
N LYS A 65 9.33 24.56 -6.76
CA LYS A 65 10.79 24.71 -6.78
C LYS A 65 11.52 23.37 -6.75
N TYR A 66 11.13 22.49 -5.82
CA TYR A 66 11.80 21.20 -5.68
C TYR A 66 11.36 20.17 -6.73
N ALA A 67 10.14 20.26 -7.27
CA ALA A 67 9.73 19.47 -8.43
C ALA A 67 10.52 19.85 -9.69
N ASP A 68 10.84 21.13 -9.91
CA ASP A 68 11.70 21.57 -11.01
C ASP A 68 13.11 20.98 -10.89
N VAL A 69 13.69 21.02 -9.68
CA VAL A 69 15.00 20.39 -9.41
C VAL A 69 14.97 18.89 -9.67
N ASP A 70 13.89 18.22 -9.27
CA ASP A 70 13.67 16.80 -9.51
C ASP A 70 13.56 16.46 -11.01
N GLY A 71 12.84 17.32 -11.75
CA GLY A 71 12.68 17.23 -13.20
C GLY A 71 14.01 17.38 -13.94
N VAL A 72 14.86 18.34 -13.55
CA VAL A 72 16.21 18.50 -14.14
C VAL A 72 17.05 17.24 -13.92
N ALA A 73 17.09 16.71 -12.69
CA ALA A 73 17.83 15.48 -12.40
C ALA A 73 17.32 14.28 -13.21
N ALA A 74 16.01 14.19 -13.44
CA ALA A 74 15.41 13.15 -14.26
C ALA A 74 15.70 13.33 -15.76
N ALA A 75 15.77 14.57 -16.25
CA ALA A 75 16.18 14.86 -17.63
C ALA A 75 17.63 14.45 -17.87
N GLU A 76 18.56 14.87 -17.02
CA GLU A 76 19.98 14.48 -17.08
C GLU A 76 20.15 12.96 -17.04
N TRP A 77 19.38 12.29 -16.17
CA TRP A 77 19.38 10.84 -16.08
C TRP A 77 18.85 10.19 -17.36
N TYR A 78 17.72 10.67 -17.91
CA TYR A 78 17.14 10.14 -19.14
C TYR A 78 18.10 10.29 -20.32
N GLU A 79 18.70 11.47 -20.47
CA GLU A 79 19.74 11.75 -21.47
C GLU A 79 20.91 10.79 -21.33
N THR A 80 21.44 10.64 -20.10
CA THR A 80 22.54 9.70 -19.82
C THR A 80 22.16 8.28 -20.21
N MET A 81 20.95 7.81 -19.90
CA MET A 81 20.51 6.47 -20.28
C MET A 81 20.42 6.32 -21.79
N ARG A 82 19.86 7.32 -22.47
CA ARG A 82 19.69 7.30 -23.92
C ARG A 82 21.02 7.30 -24.67
N LEU A 83 21.98 8.11 -24.22
CA LEU A 83 23.35 8.19 -24.77
C LEU A 83 24.16 6.89 -24.60
N LYS A 84 23.75 5.98 -23.70
CA LYS A 84 24.39 4.65 -23.63
C LYS A 84 24.18 3.82 -24.89
N TRP A 85 23.10 4.05 -25.62
CA TRP A 85 22.69 3.21 -26.74
C TRP A 85 22.57 3.96 -28.06
N PHE A 86 22.35 5.28 -28.02
CA PHE A 86 22.01 6.06 -29.20
C PHE A 86 22.81 7.36 -29.27
N ASP A 87 23.32 7.63 -30.47
CA ASP A 87 24.01 8.87 -30.83
C ASP A 87 23.17 9.53 -31.95
N ASP A 88 22.15 10.29 -31.55
CA ASP A 88 21.24 11.02 -32.45
C ASP A 88 20.78 12.35 -31.83
N ASP A 89 20.18 13.22 -32.63
CA ASP A 89 19.87 14.62 -32.29
C ASP A 89 18.64 14.81 -31.36
N PHE A 90 18.24 13.79 -30.60
CA PHE A 90 17.08 13.91 -29.72
C PHE A 90 17.38 14.77 -28.49
N GLU A 91 16.65 15.87 -28.34
CA GLU A 91 16.75 16.76 -27.18
C GLU A 91 15.76 16.40 -26.07
N VAL A 92 16.32 16.08 -24.90
CA VAL A 92 15.58 15.84 -23.66
C VAL A 92 15.03 17.15 -23.12
N SER A 93 13.74 17.16 -22.76
CA SER A 93 13.08 18.32 -22.17
C SER A 93 12.59 18.02 -20.77
N VAL A 94 12.73 18.95 -19.84
CA VAL A 94 12.07 18.85 -18.53
C VAL A 94 10.54 18.84 -18.71
N GLY A 95 9.86 17.97 -17.95
CA GLY A 95 8.41 17.92 -17.90
C GLY A 95 7.87 19.04 -17.04
N TYR A 96 6.88 19.77 -17.55
CA TYR A 96 6.17 20.80 -16.80
C TYR A 96 4.70 20.38 -16.63
N ASP A 97 4.30 20.10 -15.40
CA ASP A 97 2.89 20.07 -14.99
C ASP A 97 2.68 21.19 -13.97
N ASP A 98 1.62 21.99 -14.15
CA ASP A 98 1.19 22.99 -13.17
C ASP A 98 0.49 22.28 -12.00
N ALA A 99 1.27 21.47 -11.27
CA ALA A 99 0.82 20.70 -10.12
C ALA A 99 0.32 21.59 -8.97
N THR A 100 0.59 22.91 -9.04
CA THR A 100 0.16 23.93 -8.10
C THR A 100 -1.33 23.84 -7.78
N ARG A 101 -2.17 23.53 -8.78
CA ARG A 101 -3.62 23.40 -8.58
C ARG A 101 -3.97 22.29 -7.58
N TRP A 102 -3.41 21.10 -7.75
CA TRP A 102 -3.71 19.92 -6.93
C TRP A 102 -3.10 20.03 -5.53
N ILE A 103 -1.92 20.64 -5.42
CA ILE A 103 -1.27 20.94 -4.14
C ILE A 103 -2.16 21.86 -3.30
N ARG A 104 -2.61 22.98 -3.89
CA ARG A 104 -3.50 23.94 -3.23
C ARG A 104 -4.84 23.32 -2.82
N GLU A 105 -5.45 22.50 -3.68
CA GLU A 105 -6.69 21.79 -3.35
C GLU A 105 -6.50 20.87 -2.15
N GLY A 106 -5.44 20.05 -2.15
CA GLY A 106 -5.14 19.15 -1.04
C GLY A 106 -4.90 19.86 0.30
N ILE A 107 -4.17 20.98 0.30
CA ILE A 107 -3.97 21.79 1.50
C ILE A 107 -5.30 22.38 1.98
N ARG A 108 -6.12 22.94 1.08
CA ARG A 108 -7.44 23.50 1.45
C ARG A 108 -8.35 22.48 2.11
N THR A 109 -8.40 21.25 1.59
CA THR A 109 -9.22 20.18 2.16
C THR A 109 -8.80 19.82 3.59
N GLN A 110 -7.50 19.89 3.89
CA GLN A 110 -6.97 19.52 5.22
C GLN A 110 -6.84 20.71 6.17
N ALA A 111 -6.95 21.94 5.67
CA ALA A 111 -6.71 23.16 6.44
C ALA A 111 -7.66 23.35 7.61
N GLY A 112 -8.85 22.72 7.60
CA GLY A 112 -9.77 22.74 8.73
C GLY A 112 -9.15 22.28 10.05
N ALA A 113 -8.06 21.50 10.02
CA ALA A 113 -7.29 21.11 11.19
C ALA A 113 -6.74 22.30 11.99
N LEU A 114 -6.46 23.45 11.35
CA LEU A 114 -5.97 24.66 12.02
C LEU A 114 -7.01 25.28 12.98
N TRP A 115 -8.29 24.96 12.80
CA TRP A 115 -9.39 25.41 13.66
C TRP A 115 -9.79 24.38 14.72
N GLY A 116 -9.12 23.22 14.76
CA GLY A 116 -9.41 22.15 15.72
C GLY A 116 -8.26 21.93 16.71
N ASP A 117 -8.41 20.90 17.54
CA ASP A 117 -7.47 20.60 18.63
C ASP A 117 -6.12 20.02 18.16
N ASP A 118 -6.00 19.67 16.88
CA ASP A 118 -4.78 19.08 16.30
C ASP A 118 -4.36 19.74 14.97
N PRO A 119 -3.79 20.96 15.01
CA PRO A 119 -3.21 21.62 13.84
C PRO A 119 -2.08 20.80 13.21
N ASP A 120 -1.38 19.97 13.99
CA ASP A 120 -0.26 19.14 13.52
C ASP A 120 -0.71 18.11 12.46
N LYS A 121 -1.99 17.75 12.43
CA LYS A 121 -2.58 16.94 11.36
C LYS A 121 -2.31 17.52 9.96
N LEU A 122 -2.41 18.85 9.78
CA LEU A 122 -2.09 19.48 8.50
C LEU A 122 -0.60 19.37 8.18
N ARG A 123 0.28 19.57 9.16
CA ARG A 123 1.73 19.41 8.98
C ARG A 123 2.08 18.00 8.54
N ARG A 124 1.55 16.98 9.22
CA ARG A 124 1.77 15.55 8.89
C ARG A 124 1.32 15.25 7.46
N TYR A 125 0.15 15.75 7.06
CA TYR A 125 -0.33 15.63 5.67
C TYR A 125 0.63 16.26 4.65
N MET A 126 1.08 17.50 4.88
CA MET A 126 1.99 18.18 3.96
C MET A 126 3.36 17.49 3.89
N MET A 127 3.88 17.01 5.03
CA MET A 127 5.14 16.25 5.09
C MET A 127 5.08 14.95 4.28
N ALA A 128 4.00 14.19 4.43
CA ALA A 128 3.77 12.98 3.64
C ALA A 128 3.60 13.31 2.15
N SER A 129 2.85 14.37 1.83
CA SER A 129 2.54 14.75 0.45
C SER A 129 3.71 15.40 -0.30
N MET A 130 4.64 16.04 0.42
CA MET A 130 5.79 16.71 -0.19
C MET A 130 6.65 15.77 -1.03
N GLU A 131 6.83 14.53 -0.59
CA GLU A 131 7.55 13.52 -1.37
C GLU A 131 6.91 13.27 -2.73
N ARG A 132 5.58 13.11 -2.74
CA ARG A 132 4.83 12.90 -3.97
C ARG A 132 4.91 14.12 -4.89
N TRP A 133 4.74 15.33 -4.34
CA TRP A 133 4.75 16.57 -5.12
C TRP A 133 6.11 16.82 -5.77
N VAL A 134 7.20 16.60 -5.03
CA VAL A 134 8.56 16.74 -5.55
C VAL A 134 8.87 15.70 -6.62
N LYS A 135 8.64 14.41 -6.34
CA LYS A 135 8.92 13.32 -7.29
C LYS A 135 8.07 13.39 -8.57
N GLN A 136 6.98 14.15 -8.56
CA GLN A 136 6.12 14.31 -9.73
C GLN A 136 6.88 14.98 -10.89
N GLY A 137 7.77 15.94 -10.60
CA GLY A 137 8.59 16.60 -11.63
C GLY A 137 9.48 15.63 -12.40
N GLY A 138 10.16 14.71 -11.70
CA GLY A 138 10.96 13.67 -12.35
C GLY A 138 10.12 12.67 -13.15
N ARG A 139 8.98 12.25 -12.61
CA ARG A 139 8.07 11.30 -13.26
C ARG A 139 7.47 11.88 -14.55
N ASP A 140 7.03 13.13 -14.51
CA ASP A 140 6.48 13.81 -15.68
C ASP A 140 7.56 14.06 -16.73
N THR A 141 8.78 14.39 -16.29
CA THR A 141 9.93 14.53 -17.19
C THR A 141 10.23 13.25 -17.94
N ILE A 142 10.37 12.11 -17.24
CA ILE A 142 10.66 10.83 -17.91
C ILE A 142 9.52 10.47 -18.85
N THR A 143 8.27 10.58 -18.39
CA THR A 143 7.12 10.19 -19.19
C THR A 143 6.99 11.04 -20.45
N ARG A 144 7.18 12.36 -20.34
CA ARG A 144 7.18 13.29 -21.49
C ARG A 144 8.26 12.92 -22.52
N ASN A 145 9.46 12.57 -22.07
CA ASN A 145 10.53 12.21 -22.99
C ASN A 145 10.28 10.86 -23.66
N VAL A 146 9.72 9.88 -22.94
CA VAL A 146 9.27 8.61 -23.54
C VAL A 146 8.24 8.86 -24.65
N GLU A 147 7.27 9.74 -24.43
CA GLU A 147 6.24 10.09 -25.43
C GLU A 147 6.81 10.77 -26.68
N ARG A 148 7.85 11.61 -26.51
CA ARG A 148 8.48 12.37 -27.60
C ARG A 148 9.56 11.57 -28.33
N ASP A 149 10.12 10.53 -27.72
CA ASP A 149 11.27 9.83 -28.26
C ASP A 149 10.88 9.11 -29.57
N PRO A 150 11.54 9.42 -30.71
CA PRO A 150 11.23 8.84 -32.02
C PRO A 150 11.41 7.32 -32.06
N ARG A 151 12.18 6.74 -31.14
CA ARG A 151 12.39 5.29 -31.01
C ARG A 151 11.24 4.58 -30.30
N LYS A 152 10.24 5.34 -29.82
CA LYS A 152 9.01 4.83 -29.17
C LYS A 152 9.30 3.84 -28.04
N PRO A 153 10.14 4.20 -27.05
CA PRO A 153 10.34 3.36 -25.89
C PRO A 153 9.01 3.12 -25.16
N ARG A 154 8.93 2.01 -24.44
CA ARG A 154 7.87 1.77 -23.47
C ARG A 154 8.39 2.11 -22.09
N PHE A 155 7.51 2.29 -21.12
CA PHE A 155 7.94 2.40 -19.73
C PHE A 155 7.18 1.44 -18.82
N ALA A 156 7.76 1.20 -17.65
CA ALA A 156 7.16 0.46 -16.55
C ALA A 156 7.30 1.26 -15.25
N ARG A 157 6.42 0.94 -14.28
CA ARG A 157 6.60 1.36 -12.89
C ARG A 157 7.43 0.31 -12.18
N VAL A 158 8.62 0.68 -11.72
CA VAL A 158 9.55 -0.25 -11.07
C VAL A 158 9.72 0.15 -9.61
N PRO A 159 9.25 -0.68 -8.66
CA PRO A 159 9.49 -0.45 -7.24
C PRO A 159 10.98 -0.57 -6.93
N GLN A 160 11.46 0.25 -6.00
CA GLN A 160 12.84 0.24 -5.52
C GLN A 160 13.01 -0.55 -4.20
N GLY A 161 12.00 -1.33 -3.83
CA GLY A 161 11.91 -2.12 -2.60
C GLY A 161 10.45 -2.34 -2.16
N PRO A 162 10.22 -2.92 -0.97
CA PRO A 162 8.90 -3.09 -0.38
C PRO A 162 8.07 -1.80 -0.44
N THR A 163 6.83 -1.90 -0.91
CA THR A 163 5.94 -0.75 -1.16
C THR A 163 4.49 -1.15 -1.00
N CYS A 164 3.55 -0.21 -1.01
CA CYS A 164 2.14 -0.53 -0.78
C CYS A 164 1.52 -1.33 -1.93
N GLY A 165 0.36 -1.94 -1.66
CA GLY A 165 -0.36 -2.80 -2.59
C GLY A 165 -0.69 -2.12 -3.91
N TRP A 166 -1.07 -0.84 -3.86
CA TRP A 166 -1.35 -0.05 -5.07
C TRP A 166 -0.12 0.09 -5.97
N CYS A 167 1.05 0.42 -5.41
CA CYS A 167 2.28 0.56 -6.18
C CYS A 167 2.71 -0.80 -6.78
N ILE A 168 2.47 -1.92 -6.10
CA ILE A 168 2.69 -3.29 -6.61
C ILE A 168 1.74 -3.65 -7.75
N MET A 169 0.43 -3.40 -7.60
CA MET A 169 -0.56 -3.61 -8.66
C MET A 169 -0.23 -2.82 -9.94
N LEU A 170 0.31 -1.60 -9.79
CA LEU A 170 0.72 -0.81 -10.95
C LEU A 170 2.00 -1.31 -11.59
N ALA A 171 2.94 -1.79 -10.78
CA ALA A 171 4.19 -2.38 -11.23
C ALA A 171 4.01 -3.72 -11.95
N SER A 172 3.01 -4.51 -11.56
CA SER A 172 2.72 -5.81 -12.18
C SER A 172 2.23 -5.75 -13.62
N ARG A 173 1.86 -4.56 -14.12
CA ARG A 173 1.48 -4.36 -15.53
C ARG A 173 2.68 -4.43 -16.48
N GLY A 174 3.91 -4.31 -15.98
CA GLY A 174 5.12 -4.37 -16.81
C GLY A 174 5.26 -3.20 -17.79
N TRP A 175 5.86 -3.50 -18.94
CA TRP A 175 6.33 -2.55 -19.96
C TRP A 175 5.25 -2.19 -20.99
N VAL A 176 4.03 -1.92 -20.54
CA VAL A 176 2.87 -1.74 -21.43
C VAL A 176 2.59 -0.28 -21.78
N TYR A 177 3.23 0.67 -21.13
CA TYR A 177 2.91 2.09 -21.31
C TYR A 177 3.74 2.69 -22.43
N SER A 178 3.08 3.14 -23.50
CA SER A 178 3.68 3.98 -24.55
C SER A 178 3.43 5.48 -24.34
N SER A 179 2.52 5.83 -23.42
CA SER A 179 2.22 7.22 -23.04
C SER A 179 1.60 7.31 -21.65
N ALA A 180 1.64 8.49 -21.06
CA ALA A 180 0.97 8.85 -19.83
C ALA A 180 -0.56 8.73 -19.99
N GLU A 181 -1.10 8.93 -21.19
CA GLU A 181 -2.53 8.77 -21.50
C GLU A 181 -2.96 7.30 -21.54
N ALA A 182 -2.13 6.42 -22.11
CA ALA A 182 -2.32 4.97 -22.03
C ALA A 182 -2.25 4.47 -20.57
N ALA A 183 -1.56 5.21 -19.70
CA ALA A 183 -1.58 4.97 -18.26
C ALA A 183 -2.85 5.50 -17.55
N GLY A 184 -3.64 6.43 -18.09
CA GLY A 184 -4.92 6.86 -17.48
C GLY A 184 -4.83 7.29 -15.99
N GLU A 185 -5.76 6.80 -15.15
CA GLU A 185 -5.76 7.01 -13.68
C GLU A 185 -4.47 6.50 -12.99
N LEU A 186 -3.64 5.75 -13.71
CA LEU A 186 -2.36 5.19 -13.30
C LEU A 186 -1.20 6.19 -13.48
N ARG A 187 -1.47 7.49 -13.63
CA ARG A 187 -0.49 8.58 -13.32
C ARG A 187 -0.41 8.86 -11.82
N LYS A 188 -1.34 8.35 -11.02
CA LYS A 188 -1.40 8.63 -9.58
C LYS A 188 -0.28 7.94 -8.80
N TYR A 189 0.21 8.64 -7.79
CA TYR A 189 1.13 8.12 -6.78
C TYR A 189 0.57 8.44 -5.40
N HIS A 190 0.77 7.52 -4.46
CA HIS A 190 0.47 7.79 -3.05
C HIS A 190 1.68 8.48 -2.39
N ASN A 191 1.45 8.98 -1.18
CA ASN A 191 2.52 9.53 -0.35
C ASN A 191 3.49 8.42 0.05
N ASP A 192 4.78 8.70 0.14
CA ASP A 192 5.80 7.72 0.54
C ASP A 192 5.94 6.49 -0.41
N CYS A 193 5.56 6.60 -1.69
CA CYS A 193 5.86 5.56 -2.70
C CYS A 193 7.30 5.68 -3.22
N ASN A 194 8.00 4.54 -3.28
CA ASN A 194 9.36 4.38 -3.80
C ASN A 194 9.43 3.92 -5.27
N CYS A 195 8.32 3.94 -6.03
CA CYS A 195 8.34 3.53 -7.44
C CYS A 195 8.90 4.61 -8.36
N GLU A 196 9.71 4.15 -9.31
CA GLU A 196 10.25 4.95 -10.41
C GLU A 196 9.55 4.64 -11.74
N ILE A 197 9.50 5.63 -12.63
CA ILE A 197 9.18 5.41 -14.04
C ILE A 197 10.45 5.03 -14.76
N VAL A 198 10.45 3.85 -15.40
CA VAL A 198 11.64 3.31 -16.07
C VAL A 198 11.35 3.14 -17.54
N PRO A 199 12.05 3.85 -18.44
CA PRO A 199 11.95 3.65 -19.87
C PRO A 199 12.70 2.39 -20.30
N SER A 200 12.26 1.79 -21.40
CA SER A 200 12.97 0.75 -22.12
C SER A 200 12.77 0.91 -23.62
N TRP A 201 13.90 0.86 -24.33
CA TRP A 201 13.97 0.80 -25.79
C TRP A 201 14.14 -0.64 -26.28
N GLY A 202 14.14 -1.63 -25.38
CA GLY A 202 14.17 -3.05 -25.71
C GLY A 202 12.82 -3.53 -26.25
N LYS A 203 12.84 -4.23 -27.39
CA LYS A 203 11.61 -4.68 -28.08
C LYS A 203 11.02 -5.96 -27.49
N ASP A 204 11.85 -6.91 -27.08
CA ASP A 204 11.38 -8.28 -26.85
C ASP A 204 11.27 -8.65 -25.36
N LYS A 205 12.25 -8.27 -24.52
CA LYS A 205 12.21 -8.49 -23.06
C LYS A 205 13.04 -7.46 -22.28
N PRO A 206 12.46 -6.32 -21.88
CA PRO A 206 13.12 -5.41 -20.96
C PRO A 206 13.36 -6.07 -19.60
N ILE A 207 14.61 -6.05 -19.12
CA ILE A 207 15.00 -6.67 -17.84
C ILE A 207 15.56 -5.60 -16.91
N VAL A 208 15.08 -5.62 -15.66
CA VAL A 208 15.66 -4.89 -14.54
C VAL A 208 15.87 -5.89 -13.42
N GLU A 209 17.09 -5.97 -12.88
CA GLU A 209 17.42 -6.88 -11.78
C GLU A 209 16.47 -6.66 -10.58
N GLY A 210 15.91 -7.74 -10.06
CA GLY A 210 14.95 -7.70 -8.94
C GLY A 210 13.57 -7.16 -9.28
N TYR A 211 13.20 -7.06 -10.56
CA TYR A 211 11.87 -6.67 -11.01
C TYR A 211 11.31 -7.71 -11.99
N ASP A 212 10.30 -8.45 -11.53
CA ASP A 212 9.52 -9.39 -12.33
C ASP A 212 8.04 -8.98 -12.29
N PRO A 213 7.49 -8.37 -13.36
CA PRO A 213 6.09 -7.96 -13.38
C PRO A 213 5.12 -9.13 -13.31
N ASP A 214 5.48 -10.31 -13.82
CA ASP A 214 4.60 -11.48 -13.82
C ASP A 214 4.46 -12.04 -12.40
N ASP A 215 5.55 -12.10 -11.63
CA ASP A 215 5.51 -12.55 -10.23
C ASP A 215 4.75 -11.54 -9.33
N LEU A 216 4.95 -10.23 -9.55
CA LEU A 216 4.12 -9.19 -8.92
C LEU A 216 2.63 -9.36 -9.28
N TYR A 217 2.34 -9.78 -10.53
CA TYR A 217 0.97 -10.01 -10.99
C TYR A 217 0.35 -11.22 -10.31
N GLN A 218 1.09 -12.31 -10.12
CA GLN A 218 0.60 -13.48 -9.37
C GLN A 218 0.23 -13.12 -7.93
N ARG A 219 1.03 -12.28 -7.26
CA ARG A 219 0.73 -11.82 -5.89
C ARG A 219 -0.48 -10.89 -5.85
N TYR A 220 -0.63 -10.02 -6.84
CA TYR A 220 -1.88 -9.25 -7.04
C TYR A 220 -3.09 -10.18 -7.22
N LEU A 221 -2.99 -11.21 -8.06
CA LEU A 221 -4.08 -12.16 -8.29
C LEU A 221 -4.45 -12.92 -7.01
N LYS A 222 -3.47 -13.29 -6.18
CA LYS A 222 -3.71 -13.96 -4.89
C LYS A 222 -4.51 -13.06 -3.92
N CYS A 223 -4.20 -11.77 -3.86
CA CYS A 223 -4.99 -10.81 -3.09
C CYS A 223 -6.38 -10.58 -3.69
N ARG A 224 -6.48 -10.49 -5.03
CA ARG A 224 -7.75 -10.35 -5.74
C ARG A 224 -8.69 -11.52 -5.47
N GLU A 225 -8.19 -12.74 -5.58
CA GLU A 225 -8.93 -13.96 -5.30
C GLU A 225 -9.49 -13.99 -3.87
N THR A 226 -8.78 -13.40 -2.90
CA THR A 226 -9.22 -13.38 -1.51
C THR A 226 -10.56 -12.64 -1.32
N VAL A 227 -10.84 -11.63 -2.16
CA VAL A 227 -11.98 -10.72 -1.95
C VAL A 227 -13.01 -10.69 -3.08
N GLU A 228 -12.63 -11.02 -4.31
CA GLU A 228 -13.47 -10.75 -5.49
C GLU A 228 -14.68 -11.69 -5.63
N ASP A 229 -14.55 -12.94 -5.21
CA ASP A 229 -15.63 -13.91 -5.32
C ASP A 229 -16.85 -13.45 -4.51
N GLY A 230 -18.01 -13.31 -5.15
CA GLY A 230 -19.24 -12.83 -4.52
C GLY A 230 -19.17 -11.44 -3.87
N LEU A 231 -18.21 -10.59 -4.26
CA LEU A 231 -17.90 -9.30 -3.62
C LEU A 231 -19.14 -8.42 -3.36
N GLU A 232 -20.01 -8.24 -4.35
CA GLU A 232 -21.24 -7.43 -4.18
C GLU A 232 -22.20 -8.04 -3.13
N SER A 233 -22.31 -9.37 -3.10
CA SER A 233 -23.20 -10.07 -2.18
C SER A 233 -22.64 -10.17 -0.75
N ARG A 234 -21.31 -10.21 -0.62
CA ARG A 234 -20.62 -10.33 0.67
C ARG A 234 -20.47 -8.99 1.38
N TYR A 235 -20.33 -7.89 0.63
CA TYR A 235 -19.96 -6.59 1.16
C TYR A 235 -20.88 -5.44 0.68
N PRO A 236 -22.22 -5.58 0.66
CA PRO A 236 -23.10 -4.54 0.13
C PRO A 236 -22.96 -3.22 0.89
N ASP A 237 -22.73 -3.28 2.20
CA ASP A 237 -22.63 -2.13 3.09
C ASP A 237 -21.26 -1.44 3.08
N GLU A 238 -20.26 -2.05 2.44
CA GLU A 238 -18.94 -1.44 2.32
C GLU A 238 -18.85 -0.42 1.19
N ARG A 239 -19.85 -0.35 0.30
CA ARG A 239 -19.84 0.65 -0.79
C ARG A 239 -19.79 2.06 -0.22
N ILE A 240 -19.06 2.94 -0.90
CA ILE A 240 -18.92 4.33 -0.47
C ILE A 240 -19.49 5.32 -1.50
N MET A 241 -19.89 6.48 -0.98
CA MET A 241 -20.19 7.66 -1.79
C MET A 241 -18.89 8.33 -2.22
N VAL A 242 -18.70 8.48 -3.52
CA VAL A 242 -17.58 9.20 -4.13
C VAL A 242 -18.06 10.51 -4.73
N VAL A 243 -17.14 11.47 -4.86
CA VAL A 243 -17.39 12.71 -5.59
C VAL A 243 -16.81 12.54 -6.99
N ASP A 244 -17.65 12.66 -8.01
CA ASP A 244 -17.20 12.60 -9.38
C ASP A 244 -16.29 13.80 -9.67
N ARG A 245 -15.07 13.55 -10.16
CA ARG A 245 -14.09 14.63 -10.34
C ARG A 245 -14.48 15.59 -11.46
N LYS A 246 -15.24 15.13 -12.46
CA LYS A 246 -15.66 15.95 -13.61
C LYS A 246 -16.91 16.76 -13.26
N THR A 247 -17.94 16.12 -12.71
CA THR A 247 -19.21 16.79 -12.41
C THR A 247 -19.26 17.43 -11.02
N ARG A 248 -18.37 17.02 -10.11
CA ARG A 248 -18.37 17.36 -8.67
C ARG A 248 -19.61 16.88 -7.92
N GLU A 249 -20.41 16.02 -8.52
CA GLU A 249 -21.60 15.44 -7.91
C GLU A 249 -21.24 14.23 -7.06
N ARG A 250 -22.04 13.98 -6.02
CA ARG A 250 -21.90 12.78 -5.18
C ARG A 250 -22.64 11.63 -5.86
N ARG A 251 -21.95 10.50 -6.05
CA ARG A 251 -22.53 9.25 -6.53
C ARG A 251 -22.01 8.07 -5.73
N TRP A 252 -22.71 6.95 -5.75
CA TRP A 252 -22.13 5.69 -5.29
C TRP A 252 -20.98 5.29 -6.22
N GLU A 253 -19.90 4.74 -5.66
CA GLU A 253 -18.84 4.14 -6.46
C GLU A 253 -19.42 3.02 -7.34
N ASN A 254 -18.93 2.84 -8.56
CA ASN A 254 -19.36 1.73 -9.41
C ASN A 254 -18.65 0.42 -9.01
N LEU A 255 -19.06 -0.72 -9.57
CA LEU A 255 -18.49 -2.03 -9.23
C LEU A 255 -16.97 -2.09 -9.45
N ASN A 256 -16.45 -1.51 -10.54
CA ASN A 256 -15.02 -1.52 -10.81
C ASN A 256 -14.23 -0.72 -9.76
N GLU A 257 -14.74 0.44 -9.36
CA GLU A 257 -14.17 1.27 -8.29
C GLU A 257 -14.21 0.52 -6.95
N PHE A 258 -15.34 -0.11 -6.64
CA PHE A 258 -15.52 -0.90 -5.43
C PHE A 258 -14.52 -2.07 -5.38
N THR A 259 -14.48 -2.89 -6.43
CA THR A 259 -13.57 -4.03 -6.55
C THR A 259 -12.11 -3.58 -6.44
N ALA A 260 -11.69 -2.54 -7.16
CA ALA A 260 -10.33 -2.02 -7.08
C ALA A 260 -9.97 -1.56 -5.67
N ARG A 261 -10.88 -0.87 -4.97
CA ARG A 261 -10.68 -0.42 -3.59
C ARG A 261 -10.56 -1.60 -2.62
N MET A 262 -11.38 -2.64 -2.77
CA MET A 262 -11.34 -3.83 -1.93
C MET A 262 -10.04 -4.61 -2.11
N ILE A 263 -9.58 -4.78 -3.36
CA ILE A 263 -8.29 -5.44 -3.64
C ILE A 263 -7.13 -4.60 -3.09
N ALA A 264 -7.15 -3.28 -3.27
CA ALA A 264 -6.11 -2.41 -2.74
C ALA A 264 -6.02 -2.50 -1.20
N ARG A 265 -7.17 -2.45 -0.51
CA ARG A 265 -7.23 -2.68 0.94
C ARG A 265 -6.68 -4.03 1.34
N GLU A 266 -7.00 -5.08 0.57
CA GLU A 266 -6.52 -6.43 0.83
C GLU A 266 -5.00 -6.55 0.69
N MET A 267 -4.44 -5.93 -0.33
CA MET A 267 -2.99 -5.87 -0.52
C MET A 267 -2.31 -5.05 0.58
N ASP A 268 -2.85 -3.88 0.94
CA ASP A 268 -2.20 -2.95 1.89
C ASP A 268 -2.03 -3.51 3.31
N TRP A 269 -2.75 -4.56 3.71
CA TRP A 269 -2.51 -5.21 5.00
C TRP A 269 -1.59 -6.43 4.93
N ARG A 270 -1.24 -6.91 3.72
CA ARG A 270 -0.19 -7.92 3.53
C ARG A 270 1.18 -7.35 3.87
N ASP A 271 2.11 -8.25 4.12
CA ASP A 271 3.51 -7.91 4.23
C ASP A 271 4.03 -7.30 2.92
N HIS A 272 4.61 -6.10 3.00
CA HIS A 272 5.08 -5.37 1.83
C HIS A 272 6.31 -6.02 1.18
N ARG A 273 7.11 -6.80 1.93
CA ARG A 273 8.24 -7.54 1.37
C ARG A 273 7.70 -8.72 0.57
N TRP A 274 6.77 -9.48 1.13
CA TRP A 274 6.05 -10.54 0.41
C TRP A 274 5.40 -10.04 -0.87
N LEU A 275 4.71 -8.88 -0.82
CA LEU A 275 4.15 -8.28 -2.04
C LEU A 275 5.23 -7.93 -3.07
N TYR A 276 6.41 -7.49 -2.63
CA TYR A 276 7.49 -7.02 -3.49
C TYR A 276 8.32 -8.14 -4.12
N ASP A 277 8.71 -9.17 -3.38
CA ASP A 277 9.55 -10.26 -3.91
C ASP A 277 9.13 -11.68 -3.48
N GLY A 278 7.97 -11.84 -2.84
CA GLY A 278 7.46 -13.14 -2.43
C GLY A 278 8.15 -13.70 -1.18
N THR A 279 9.09 -12.98 -0.56
CA THR A 279 9.71 -13.42 0.70
C THR A 279 8.63 -13.62 1.75
N GLU A 280 8.52 -14.84 2.27
CA GLU A 280 7.54 -15.17 3.29
C GLU A 280 7.93 -14.52 4.64
N PRO A 281 7.03 -13.79 5.32
CA PRO A 281 7.34 -13.17 6.59
C PRO A 281 7.67 -14.23 7.65
N ASP A 282 8.61 -13.92 8.54
CA ASP A 282 9.05 -14.84 9.59
C ASP A 282 7.97 -15.09 10.63
N ILE A 283 7.95 -16.32 11.17
CA ILE A 283 7.15 -16.65 12.35
C ILE A 283 7.91 -16.13 13.57
N THR A 284 7.30 -15.22 14.31
CA THR A 284 7.90 -14.56 15.47
C THR A 284 7.06 -14.73 16.71
N PHE A 285 7.70 -14.66 17.88
CA PHE A 285 7.06 -14.78 19.19
C PHE A 285 7.50 -13.62 20.07
N ALA A 286 6.58 -13.09 20.87
CA ALA A 286 6.89 -12.02 21.81
C ALA A 286 7.93 -12.43 22.87
N THR A 287 7.96 -13.71 23.27
CA THR A 287 8.97 -14.27 24.17
C THR A 287 9.34 -15.70 23.79
N GLU A 288 10.47 -16.18 24.29
CA GLU A 288 10.93 -17.55 24.07
C GLU A 288 10.04 -18.57 24.78
N GLU A 289 9.53 -18.25 25.97
CA GLU A 289 8.62 -19.11 26.71
C GLU A 289 7.30 -19.32 25.95
N LEU A 290 6.80 -18.26 25.28
CA LEU A 290 5.62 -18.36 24.43
C LEU A 290 5.87 -19.27 23.22
N ARG A 291 7.07 -19.21 22.63
CA ARG A 291 7.49 -20.10 21.54
C ARG A 291 7.44 -21.56 21.99
N GLU A 292 8.14 -21.89 23.07
CA GLU A 292 8.19 -23.26 23.61
C GLU A 292 6.81 -23.79 24.00
N GLU A 293 5.97 -22.95 24.63
CA GLU A 293 4.61 -23.32 25.00
C GLU A 293 3.74 -23.60 23.77
N THR A 294 3.78 -22.73 22.76
CA THR A 294 2.98 -22.87 21.55
C THR A 294 3.39 -24.11 20.76
N GLU A 295 4.69 -24.36 20.59
CA GLU A 295 5.22 -25.54 19.89
C GLU A 295 4.79 -26.84 20.57
N ARG A 296 4.77 -26.87 21.91
CA ARG A 296 4.39 -28.06 22.68
C ARG A 296 2.87 -28.26 22.76
N ALA A 297 2.13 -27.21 23.10
CA ALA A 297 0.72 -27.31 23.45
C ALA A 297 -0.22 -27.10 22.26
N ARG A 298 0.19 -26.30 21.28
CA ARG A 298 -0.65 -25.89 20.14
C ARG A 298 0.11 -25.98 18.80
N PRO A 299 0.73 -27.13 18.46
CA PRO A 299 1.51 -27.29 17.22
C PRO A 299 0.71 -27.03 15.93
N GLN A 300 -0.63 -27.16 15.99
CA GLN A 300 -1.51 -26.79 14.88
C GLN A 300 -1.47 -25.29 14.55
N GLU A 301 -1.26 -24.41 15.54
CA GLU A 301 -1.18 -22.97 15.30
C GLU A 301 0.09 -22.59 14.53
N ILE A 302 1.19 -23.32 14.75
CA ILE A 302 2.42 -23.18 13.96
C ILE A 302 2.18 -23.63 12.52
N ARG A 303 1.46 -24.73 12.29
CA ARG A 303 1.11 -25.17 10.92
C ARG A 303 0.20 -24.15 10.21
N THR A 304 -0.74 -23.56 10.94
CA THR A 304 -1.55 -22.45 10.43
C THR A 304 -0.69 -21.23 10.08
N ALA A 305 0.29 -20.88 10.92
CA ALA A 305 1.26 -19.83 10.65
C ALA A 305 2.08 -20.09 9.36
N GLU A 306 2.58 -21.31 9.18
CA GLU A 306 3.32 -21.73 7.99
C GLU A 306 2.48 -21.67 6.71
N ARG A 307 1.17 -21.90 6.79
CA ARG A 307 0.28 -21.70 5.63
C ARG A 307 0.05 -20.23 5.37
N LEU A 308 -0.28 -19.45 6.40
CA LEU A 308 -0.67 -18.05 6.26
C LEU A 308 0.49 -17.14 5.82
N ARG A 309 1.74 -17.42 6.20
CA ARG A 309 2.91 -16.67 5.70
C ARG A 309 3.06 -16.74 4.18
N LYS A 310 2.62 -17.84 3.55
CA LYS A 310 2.58 -17.98 2.07
C LYS A 310 1.61 -17.02 1.40
N HIS A 311 0.67 -16.43 2.16
CA HIS A 311 -0.27 -15.40 1.70
C HIS A 311 0.21 -14.00 2.06
N GLY A 312 1.43 -13.83 2.60
CA GLY A 312 1.93 -12.54 3.06
C GLY A 312 1.30 -12.07 4.37
N ILE A 313 0.76 -12.99 5.18
CA ILE A 313 0.24 -12.66 6.52
C ILE A 313 1.38 -12.87 7.52
N VAL A 314 1.69 -11.85 8.31
CA VAL A 314 2.78 -11.87 9.29
C VAL A 314 2.38 -12.66 10.54
N PRO A 315 2.99 -13.82 10.83
CA PRO A 315 2.69 -14.60 12.03
C PRO A 315 3.50 -14.07 13.21
N ALA A 316 2.96 -13.04 13.87
CA ALA A 316 3.60 -12.39 15.01
C ALA A 316 2.89 -12.75 16.31
N PHE A 317 3.19 -13.93 16.87
CA PHE A 317 2.58 -14.41 18.11
C PHE A 317 2.85 -13.43 19.26
N GLN A 318 1.78 -12.97 19.91
CA GLN A 318 1.85 -12.09 21.06
C GLN A 318 1.29 -12.77 22.31
N LEU A 319 1.53 -12.17 23.48
CA LEU A 319 0.83 -12.58 24.69
C LEU A 319 -0.67 -12.26 24.51
N ASP A 320 -1.52 -13.26 24.73
CA ASP A 320 -2.97 -13.18 24.50
C ASP A 320 -3.72 -12.35 25.55
N TYR A 321 -2.99 -11.55 26.32
CA TYR A 321 -3.51 -10.65 27.33
C TYR A 321 -2.63 -9.42 27.54
N ALA A 322 -3.27 -8.36 28.03
CA ALA A 322 -2.60 -7.22 28.62
C ALA A 322 -3.17 -6.91 30.00
N MET A 323 -2.34 -6.35 30.87
CA MET A 323 -2.77 -5.79 32.14
C MET A 323 -3.08 -4.31 31.91
N VAL A 324 -4.33 -3.91 32.15
CA VAL A 324 -4.82 -2.55 31.93
C VAL A 324 -5.17 -1.96 33.28
N SER A 325 -4.59 -0.81 33.60
CA SER A 325 -4.95 -0.06 34.80
C SER A 325 -6.13 0.84 34.49
N ASP A 326 -7.17 0.77 35.31
CA ASP A 326 -8.21 1.78 35.37
C ASP A 326 -7.58 3.08 35.89
N PRO A 327 -7.66 4.20 35.14
CA PRO A 327 -7.05 5.46 35.55
C PRO A 327 -7.78 6.15 36.72
N ASP A 328 -9.05 5.80 36.96
CA ASP A 328 -9.88 6.40 38.00
C ASP A 328 -9.80 5.61 39.31
N THR A 329 -9.75 4.28 39.24
CA THR A 329 -9.68 3.41 40.44
C THR A 329 -8.27 2.94 40.78
N GLY A 330 -7.36 2.89 39.80
CA GLY A 330 -6.04 2.29 39.94
C GLY A 330 -6.04 0.75 39.91
N ASP A 331 -7.20 0.12 39.74
CA ASP A 331 -7.31 -1.33 39.65
C ASP A 331 -6.74 -1.84 38.33
N THR A 332 -6.08 -3.00 38.37
CA THR A 332 -5.52 -3.63 37.17
C THR A 332 -6.38 -4.82 36.74
N GLU A 333 -6.93 -4.77 35.52
CA GLU A 333 -7.66 -5.86 34.91
C GLU A 333 -6.85 -6.57 33.83
N ARG A 334 -7.06 -7.88 33.70
CA ARG A 334 -6.53 -8.66 32.58
C ARG A 334 -7.52 -8.59 31.42
N VAL A 335 -7.14 -7.94 30.32
CA VAL A 335 -7.93 -7.93 29.08
C VAL A 335 -7.35 -8.92 28.08
N GLY A 336 -8.21 -9.63 27.34
CA GLY A 336 -7.80 -10.56 26.30
C GLY A 336 -7.36 -9.84 25.02
N LEU A 337 -6.25 -10.28 24.45
CA LEU A 337 -5.72 -9.86 23.15
C LEU A 337 -5.81 -10.99 22.12
N ALA A 338 -5.71 -10.62 20.85
CA ALA A 338 -5.66 -11.54 19.73
C ALA A 338 -4.38 -12.38 19.75
N ASP A 339 -4.44 -13.58 19.19
CA ASP A 339 -3.32 -14.53 19.16
C ASP A 339 -2.04 -13.92 18.55
N TRP A 340 -2.18 -13.11 17.50
CA TRP A 340 -1.07 -12.42 16.83
C TRP A 340 -1.22 -10.90 16.91
N ALA A 341 -0.08 -10.21 16.98
CA ALA A 341 0.02 -8.76 16.91
C ALA A 341 -0.70 -8.20 15.67
N ARG A 342 -1.05 -6.91 15.74
CA ARG A 342 -1.90 -6.22 14.74
C ARG A 342 -3.34 -6.75 14.70
N GLY A 343 -3.78 -7.41 15.78
CA GLY A 343 -5.19 -7.76 15.99
C GLY A 343 -5.67 -8.92 15.14
N ILE A 344 -4.83 -9.96 14.97
CA ILE A 344 -5.17 -11.16 14.20
C ILE A 344 -5.40 -12.33 15.16
N GLU A 345 -6.64 -12.78 15.26
CA GLU A 345 -7.03 -13.99 15.97
C GLU A 345 -7.03 -15.18 15.00
N ILE A 346 -6.50 -16.33 15.42
CA ILE A 346 -6.49 -17.55 14.61
C ILE A 346 -7.29 -18.68 15.28
N LYS A 347 -7.99 -19.47 14.48
CA LYS A 347 -8.68 -20.68 14.94
C LYS A 347 -8.50 -21.79 13.94
N THR A 348 -8.10 -22.97 14.40
CA THR A 348 -7.95 -24.16 13.53
C THR A 348 -9.10 -25.11 13.76
N VAL A 349 -9.84 -25.45 12.71
CA VAL A 349 -10.95 -26.39 12.78
C VAL A 349 -10.39 -27.80 12.89
N GLY A 350 -10.53 -28.40 14.06
CA GLY A 350 -10.17 -29.81 14.28
C GLY A 350 -11.25 -30.76 13.73
N THR A 351 -11.74 -31.65 14.59
CA THR A 351 -12.73 -32.68 14.22
C THR A 351 -14.19 -32.23 14.34
N SER A 352 -14.45 -31.00 14.80
CA SER A 352 -15.82 -30.49 14.94
C SER A 352 -16.48 -30.29 13.57
N LYS A 353 -17.80 -30.47 13.53
CA LYS A 353 -18.66 -30.16 12.37
C LYS A 353 -19.84 -29.25 12.72
N SER A 354 -19.87 -28.73 13.95
CA SER A 354 -21.05 -28.06 14.50
C SER A 354 -21.00 -26.55 14.30
N PHE A 355 -22.15 -25.96 13.96
CA PHE A 355 -22.32 -24.51 13.94
C PHE A 355 -21.92 -23.87 15.29
N ARG A 356 -22.26 -24.50 16.43
CA ARG A 356 -21.95 -23.98 17.77
C ARG A 356 -20.44 -23.77 17.99
N THR A 357 -19.60 -24.64 17.43
CA THR A 357 -18.14 -24.48 17.53
C THR A 357 -17.67 -23.24 16.75
N VAL A 358 -18.11 -23.10 15.50
CA VAL A 358 -17.76 -21.95 14.66
C VAL A 358 -18.30 -20.65 15.27
N ASP A 359 -19.56 -20.64 15.70
CA ASP A 359 -20.15 -19.50 16.40
C ASP A 359 -19.39 -19.14 17.69
N GLY A 360 -18.89 -20.15 18.41
CA GLY A 360 -18.00 -19.97 19.56
C GLY A 360 -16.68 -19.30 19.20
N TYR A 361 -16.07 -19.64 18.07
CA TYR A 361 -14.86 -18.98 17.56
C TYR A 361 -15.10 -17.48 17.32
N LEU A 362 -16.19 -17.12 16.61
CA LEU A 362 -16.54 -15.72 16.37
C LEU A 362 -16.87 -14.98 17.68
N GLY A 363 -17.56 -15.65 18.62
CA GLY A 363 -17.84 -15.08 19.93
C GLY A 363 -16.59 -14.81 20.75
N SER A 364 -15.64 -15.75 20.79
CA SER A 364 -14.36 -15.55 21.48
C SER A 364 -13.57 -14.37 20.89
N ALA A 365 -13.49 -14.31 19.56
CA ALA A 365 -12.79 -13.23 18.86
C ALA A 365 -13.40 -11.86 19.15
N SER A 366 -14.74 -11.76 19.28
CA SER A 366 -15.43 -10.49 19.59
C SER A 366 -15.13 -9.90 20.98
N HIS A 367 -14.59 -10.70 21.90
CA HIS A 367 -14.22 -10.25 23.23
C HIS A 367 -12.74 -9.84 23.34
N LYS A 368 -11.95 -10.03 22.28
CA LYS A 368 -10.53 -9.65 22.25
C LYS A 368 -10.42 -8.18 21.90
N ARG A 369 -9.76 -7.40 22.76
CA ARG A 369 -9.76 -5.93 22.71
C ARG A 369 -9.16 -5.36 21.42
N ASP A 370 -8.14 -6.00 20.87
CA ASP A 370 -7.42 -5.56 19.67
C ASP A 370 -7.80 -6.35 18.41
N CYS A 371 -8.69 -7.34 18.50
CA CYS A 371 -9.02 -8.21 17.37
C CYS A 371 -9.80 -7.45 16.30
N THR A 372 -9.20 -7.32 15.13
CA THR A 372 -9.82 -6.74 13.93
C THR A 372 -10.00 -7.76 12.82
N ARG A 373 -9.32 -8.91 12.92
CA ARG A 373 -9.34 -9.99 11.93
C ARG A 373 -9.37 -11.34 12.63
N LEU A 374 -10.34 -12.18 12.27
CA LEU A 374 -10.38 -13.59 12.64
C LEU A 374 -10.07 -14.45 11.41
N ILE A 375 -9.09 -15.34 11.52
CA ILE A 375 -8.76 -16.31 10.47
C ILE A 375 -9.10 -17.72 10.97
N ILE A 376 -9.99 -18.40 10.26
CA ILE A 376 -10.37 -19.77 10.56
C ILE A 376 -9.71 -20.71 9.55
N ASP A 377 -8.73 -21.51 10.00
CA ASP A 377 -8.06 -22.52 9.20
C ASP A 377 -8.85 -23.83 9.16
N ASN A 378 -9.38 -24.17 7.98
CA ASN A 378 -10.13 -25.40 7.71
C ASN A 378 -9.31 -26.48 7.01
N SER A 379 -8.03 -26.20 6.74
CA SER A 379 -7.19 -27.04 5.89
C SER A 379 -6.94 -28.44 6.45
N GLU A 380 -6.94 -28.57 7.79
CA GLU A 380 -6.80 -29.85 8.49
C GLU A 380 -8.12 -30.44 9.01
N SER A 381 -9.26 -29.77 8.78
CA SER A 381 -10.53 -30.28 9.30
C SER A 381 -10.88 -31.62 8.66
N VAL A 382 -11.33 -32.57 9.47
CA VAL A 382 -11.77 -33.88 8.95
C VAL A 382 -13.25 -33.86 8.56
N ASN A 383 -14.08 -33.12 9.31
CA ASN A 383 -15.54 -33.25 9.27
C ASN A 383 -16.28 -32.00 8.78
N MET A 384 -15.55 -30.93 8.40
CA MET A 384 -16.14 -29.68 7.93
C MET A 384 -15.66 -29.36 6.51
N SER A 385 -16.59 -29.27 5.57
CA SER A 385 -16.30 -28.74 4.22
C SER A 385 -16.14 -27.21 4.25
N ASP A 386 -15.50 -26.66 3.22
CA ASP A 386 -15.29 -25.21 3.10
C ASP A 386 -16.63 -24.49 2.92
N GLU A 387 -17.58 -25.09 2.19
CA GLU A 387 -18.93 -24.55 1.98
C GLU A 387 -19.72 -24.49 3.29
N GLN A 388 -19.66 -25.55 4.10
CA GLN A 388 -20.32 -25.59 5.41
C GLN A 388 -19.73 -24.58 6.38
N LEU A 389 -18.40 -24.44 6.42
CA LEU A 389 -17.75 -23.43 7.24
C LEU A 389 -18.17 -22.02 6.81
N ALA A 390 -18.16 -21.74 5.51
CA ALA A 390 -18.58 -20.46 4.97
C ALA A 390 -20.05 -20.13 5.31
N GLU A 391 -20.95 -21.13 5.23
CA GLU A 391 -22.34 -20.99 5.66
C GLU A 391 -22.44 -20.61 7.16
N TYR A 392 -21.70 -21.31 8.03
CA TYR A 392 -21.69 -21.05 9.47
C TYR A 392 -21.14 -19.66 9.81
N VAL A 393 -20.05 -19.24 9.15
CA VAL A 393 -19.49 -17.89 9.31
C VAL A 393 -20.51 -16.83 8.92
N ARG A 394 -21.21 -16.99 7.78
CA ARG A 394 -22.25 -16.05 7.33
C ARG A 394 -23.43 -15.99 8.30
N ARG A 395 -23.86 -17.15 8.81
CA ARG A 395 -25.00 -17.26 9.73
C ARG A 395 -24.74 -16.64 11.10
N SER A 396 -23.51 -16.70 11.62
CA SER A 396 -23.19 -16.12 12.93
C SER A 396 -23.24 -14.58 12.90
N ARG A 397 -23.63 -13.96 14.01
CA ARG A 397 -23.71 -12.49 14.17
C ARG A 397 -22.77 -11.95 15.26
N ARG A 398 -21.88 -12.79 15.79
CA ARG A 398 -21.13 -12.47 17.02
C ARG A 398 -19.91 -11.58 16.80
N PHE A 399 -19.27 -11.66 15.65
CA PHE A 399 -18.15 -10.80 15.27
C PHE A 399 -18.57 -9.85 14.14
N HIS A 400 -18.85 -8.59 14.48
CA HIS A 400 -19.43 -7.60 13.57
C HIS A 400 -18.49 -6.42 13.27
N ASP A 401 -17.55 -6.10 14.17
CA ASP A 401 -16.63 -4.97 14.02
C ASP A 401 -15.31 -5.32 13.34
N GLY A 402 -15.18 -6.54 12.82
CA GLY A 402 -13.95 -7.04 12.20
C GLY A 402 -14.18 -7.91 10.98
N MET A 403 -13.07 -8.30 10.34
CA MET A 403 -13.07 -9.11 9.13
C MET A 403 -12.91 -10.58 9.47
N VAL A 404 -13.58 -11.47 8.73
CA VAL A 404 -13.44 -12.92 8.90
C VAL A 404 -12.87 -13.53 7.64
N TYR A 405 -11.78 -14.27 7.78
CA TYR A 405 -11.14 -15.04 6.70
C TYR A 405 -11.25 -16.53 6.98
N VAL A 406 -11.34 -17.30 5.91
CA VAL A 406 -11.25 -18.76 5.93
C VAL A 406 -10.04 -19.16 5.09
N LEU A 407 -9.19 -20.02 5.65
CA LEU A 407 -8.20 -20.75 4.88
C LEU A 407 -8.80 -22.12 4.54
N THR A 408 -9.04 -22.34 3.25
CA THR A 408 -9.73 -23.53 2.73
C THR A 408 -8.84 -24.77 2.74
N LYS A 409 -9.42 -25.92 2.41
CA LYS A 409 -8.71 -27.20 2.27
C LYS A 409 -7.63 -27.19 1.20
N ASP A 410 -7.85 -26.48 0.12
CA ASP A 410 -6.89 -26.26 -0.95
C ASP A 410 -5.95 -25.05 -0.71
N GLN A 411 -5.91 -24.54 0.53
CA GLN A 411 -5.04 -23.44 0.97
C GLN A 411 -5.29 -22.13 0.22
N ARG A 412 -6.55 -21.86 -0.15
CA ARG A 412 -7.00 -20.54 -0.61
C ARG A 412 -7.45 -19.73 0.59
N LEU A 413 -7.01 -18.49 0.65
CA LEU A 413 -7.47 -17.56 1.67
C LEU A 413 -8.66 -16.80 1.10
N ILE A 414 -9.80 -16.85 1.78
CA ILE A 414 -11.03 -16.22 1.32
C ILE A 414 -11.58 -15.34 2.44
N ARG A 415 -11.84 -14.07 2.13
CA ARG A 415 -12.54 -13.17 3.02
C ARG A 415 -14.05 -13.45 2.95
N MET A 416 -14.67 -13.61 4.12
CA MET A 416 -16.10 -13.93 4.28
C MET A 416 -16.92 -12.74 4.75
N LYS A 417 -16.32 -11.88 5.59
CA LYS A 417 -16.89 -10.67 6.18
C LYS A 417 -15.85 -9.57 6.24
#